data_AF-A0A4R0IY79-F1
#
_entry.id   AF-A0A4R0IY79-F1
#
_cell.length_a   1.000
_cell.length_b   1.000
_cell.length_c   1.000
_cell.angle_alpha   90.00
_cell.angle_beta   90.00
_cell.angle_gamma   90.00
#
_symmetry.space_group_name_H-M   'P 1'
#
loop_
_entity.id
_entity.type
_entity.pdbx_description
1 polymer ?
#
loop_
_entity_poly.entity_id
_entity_poly.type
_entity_poly.pdbx_seq_one_letter_code
_entity_poly.pdbx_strand_id
1 'polypeptide(L)'
;MPGLRRHQAGIDPAEQHPQPRPDDIRYPLHEPHPSPGARVNPRLRRAAGAIARDRNHDFIGTEHLLLAFYRDQAGIATKILLEQGLEESAAWTDVRAALEGFTK
;
A
#
# COMPACT_ATOMS: atom_id res chain seq x y z
N MET A 1 1.10 32.35 39.49
CA MET A 1 1.73 32.47 38.14
C MET A 1 3.22 32.62 38.39
N PRO A 2 4.12 31.70 37.93
CA PRO A 2 4.29 31.12 36.58
C PRO A 2 4.31 29.56 36.65
N GLY A 3 4.42 28.72 35.63
CA GLY A 3 4.61 28.80 34.18
C GLY A 3 5.00 27.38 33.73
N LEU A 4 4.07 26.61 33.15
CA LEU A 4 4.29 25.22 32.73
C LEU A 4 5.36 25.16 31.62
N ARG A 5 6.49 24.48 31.87
CA ARG A 5 7.39 24.05 30.79
C ARG A 5 6.80 22.82 30.10
N ARG A 6 6.38 22.98 28.85
CA ARG A 6 6.05 21.88 27.95
C ARG A 6 7.34 21.15 27.59
N HIS A 7 7.43 19.87 27.91
CA HIS A 7 8.42 18.97 27.31
C HIS A 7 8.08 18.79 25.83
N GLN A 8 8.84 19.44 24.95
CA GLN A 8 8.98 18.97 23.57
C GLN A 8 9.84 17.72 23.62
N ALA A 9 9.25 16.56 23.35
CA ALA A 9 10.01 15.39 22.95
C ALA A 9 10.65 15.74 21.60
N GLY A 10 11.97 15.94 21.61
CA GLY A 10 12.74 16.09 20.38
C GLY A 10 12.69 14.79 19.60
N ILE A 11 12.32 14.85 18.33
CA ILE A 11 12.51 13.74 17.39
C ILE A 11 14.02 13.54 17.27
N ASP A 12 14.48 12.30 17.36
CA ASP A 12 15.91 11.98 17.35
C ASP A 12 16.54 12.53 16.05
N PRO A 13 17.74 13.16 16.09
CA PRO A 13 18.39 13.69 14.89
C PRO A 13 18.66 12.60 13.83
N ALA A 14 18.72 11.33 14.24
CA ALA A 14 18.86 10.17 13.37
C ALA A 14 17.53 9.75 12.69
N GLU A 15 16.37 10.22 13.18
CA GLU A 15 15.06 10.02 12.54
C GLU A 15 14.74 11.07 11.47
N GLN A 16 15.61 12.08 11.31
CA GLN A 16 15.54 13.03 10.20
C GLN A 16 16.05 12.36 8.92
N HIS A 17 15.14 11.68 8.21
CA HIS A 17 15.45 11.10 6.92
C HIS A 17 15.75 12.23 5.92
N PRO A 18 16.96 12.29 5.32
CA PRO A 18 17.29 13.34 4.37
C PRO A 18 16.34 13.24 3.18
N GLN A 19 15.73 14.36 2.78
CA GLN A 19 14.96 14.41 1.55
C GLN A 19 15.92 14.20 0.37
N PRO A 20 15.61 13.30 -0.58
CA PRO A 20 16.46 13.08 -1.75
C PRO A 20 16.57 14.37 -2.57
N ARG A 21 17.75 14.59 -3.17
CA ARG A 21 17.98 15.80 -3.97
C ARG A 21 17.31 15.65 -5.34
N PRO A 22 16.90 16.76 -5.98
CA PRO A 22 16.22 16.71 -7.28
C PRO A 22 16.99 15.95 -8.37
N ASP A 23 18.32 15.89 -8.26
CA ASP A 23 19.21 15.28 -9.26
C ASP A 23 19.41 13.76 -9.06
N ASP A 24 18.82 13.16 -8.02
CA ASP A 24 18.87 11.71 -7.75
C ASP A 24 17.91 10.93 -8.69
N ILE A 25 17.80 11.32 -9.97
CA ILE A 25 16.92 10.76 -11.01
C ILE A 25 17.45 9.42 -11.54
N ARG A 26 17.88 8.57 -10.63
CA ARG A 26 17.79 7.13 -10.81
C ARG A 26 17.19 6.59 -9.54
N TYR A 27 15.85 6.71 -9.44
CA TYR A 27 15.08 5.94 -8.46
C TYR A 27 15.63 4.51 -8.49
N PRO A 28 16.31 4.04 -7.43
CA PRO A 28 16.61 2.62 -7.34
C PRO A 28 15.25 1.92 -7.42
N LEU A 29 15.16 0.89 -8.28
CA LEU A 29 13.95 0.06 -8.40
C LEU A 29 13.52 -0.30 -6.98
N HIS A 30 12.46 0.37 -6.55
CA HIS A 30 11.99 0.55 -5.18
C HIS A 30 12.45 -0.58 -4.24
N GLU A 31 13.48 -0.36 -3.44
CA GLU A 31 13.52 -1.11 -2.18
C GLU A 31 12.28 -0.65 -1.41
N PRO A 32 11.34 -1.55 -1.05
CA PRO A 32 10.20 -1.14 -0.25
C PRO A 32 10.78 -0.64 1.06
N HIS A 33 10.86 0.68 1.22
CA HIS A 33 11.23 1.31 2.46
C HIS A 33 9.91 1.55 3.21
N PRO A 34 9.42 0.58 4.03
CA PRO A 34 8.24 0.85 4.83
C PRO A 34 8.57 2.03 5.74
N SER A 35 7.78 3.11 5.66
CA SER A 35 7.85 4.17 6.66
C SER A 35 7.71 3.52 8.06
N PRO A 36 8.58 3.84 9.03
CA PRO A 36 8.42 3.36 10.40
C PRO A 36 7.02 3.74 10.89
N GLY A 37 6.15 2.74 11.07
CA GLY A 37 4.74 2.92 11.46
C GLY A 37 3.71 2.44 10.44
N ALA A 38 4.07 2.25 9.16
CA ALA A 38 3.21 1.61 8.17
C ALA A 38 3.19 0.09 8.41
N ARG A 39 2.42 -0.36 9.41
CA ARG A 39 2.14 -1.79 9.60
C ARG A 39 1.25 -2.27 8.45
N VAL A 40 1.87 -2.63 7.32
CA VAL A 40 1.21 -3.41 6.29
C VAL A 40 0.85 -4.76 6.91
N ASN A 41 -0.43 -5.11 6.91
CA ASN A 41 -0.89 -6.40 7.41
C ASN A 41 -0.11 -7.53 6.68
N PRO A 42 0.69 -8.35 7.37
CA PRO A 42 1.55 -9.34 6.73
C PRO A 42 0.77 -10.44 6.02
N ARG A 43 -0.52 -10.64 6.36
CA ARG A 43 -1.41 -11.54 5.61
C ARG A 43 -1.79 -10.93 4.27
N LEU A 44 -2.17 -9.66 4.26
CA LEU A 44 -2.50 -8.91 3.04
C LEU A 44 -1.34 -8.91 2.05
N ARG A 45 -0.11 -8.58 2.50
CA ARG A 45 1.07 -8.55 1.62
C ARG A 45 1.37 -9.91 1.00
N ARG A 46 1.21 -10.99 1.76
CA ARG A 46 1.41 -12.36 1.27
C ARG A 46 0.36 -12.76 0.24
N ALA A 47 -0.92 -12.44 0.50
CA ALA A 47 -2.00 -12.69 -0.43
C ALA A 47 -1.80 -11.90 -1.74
N ALA A 48 -1.44 -10.62 -1.66
CA ALA A 48 -1.16 -9.79 -2.83
C ALA A 48 0.01 -10.35 -3.66
N GLY A 49 1.08 -10.80 -3.00
CA GLY A 49 2.20 -11.45 -3.69
C GLY A 49 1.83 -12.78 -4.37
N ALA A 50 0.90 -13.55 -3.80
CA ALA A 50 0.39 -14.76 -4.46
C ALA A 50 -0.42 -14.42 -5.71
N ILE A 51 -1.34 -13.46 -5.58
CA ILE A 51 -2.20 -12.98 -6.68
C ILE A 51 -1.37 -12.44 -7.85
N ALA A 52 -0.28 -11.72 -7.58
CA ALA A 52 0.65 -11.21 -8.60
C ALA A 52 1.34 -12.36 -9.35
N ARG A 53 1.88 -13.35 -8.64
CA ARG A 53 2.51 -14.53 -9.25
C ARG A 53 1.54 -15.35 -10.09
N ASP A 54 0.33 -15.56 -9.61
CA ASP A 54 -0.73 -16.30 -10.33
C ASP A 54 -1.14 -15.60 -11.64
N ARG A 55 -0.86 -14.30 -11.76
CA ARG A 55 -1.13 -13.49 -12.95
C ARG A 55 0.13 -13.17 -13.76
N ASN A 56 1.27 -13.80 -13.45
CA ASN A 56 2.56 -13.56 -14.09
C ASN A 56 3.04 -12.10 -14.03
N HIS A 57 2.80 -11.43 -12.90
CA HIS A 57 3.30 -10.08 -12.63
C HIS A 57 4.48 -10.12 -11.66
N ASP A 58 5.59 -9.47 -12.02
CA ASP A 58 6.81 -9.40 -11.20
C ASP A 58 6.71 -8.35 -10.07
N PHE A 59 5.65 -7.54 -10.06
CA PHE A 59 5.43 -6.48 -9.09
C PHE A 59 4.04 -6.55 -8.44
N ILE A 60 3.96 -6.12 -7.17
CA ILE A 60 2.69 -5.99 -6.45
C ILE A 60 2.11 -4.60 -6.71
N GLY A 61 1.33 -4.48 -7.79
CA GLY A 61 0.46 -3.33 -8.03
C GLY A 61 -0.69 -3.16 -7.04
N THR A 62 -1.37 -2.02 -7.11
CA THR A 62 -2.51 -1.69 -6.23
C THR A 62 -3.71 -2.59 -6.49
N GLU A 63 -3.86 -3.10 -7.70
CA GLU A 63 -4.86 -4.10 -8.08
C GLU A 63 -4.68 -5.41 -7.32
N HIS A 64 -3.44 -5.84 -7.07
CA HIS A 64 -3.19 -7.04 -6.28
C HIS A 64 -3.53 -6.82 -4.80
N LEU A 65 -3.29 -5.62 -4.27
CA LEU A 65 -3.69 -5.26 -2.91
C LEU A 65 -5.21 -5.24 -2.78
N LEU A 66 -5.91 -4.67 -3.77
CA LEU A 66 -7.37 -4.67 -3.83
C LEU A 66 -7.92 -6.10 -3.79
N LEU A 67 -7.43 -6.96 -4.67
CA LEU A 67 -7.84 -8.37 -4.72
C LEU A 67 -7.46 -9.14 -3.45
N ALA A 68 -6.35 -8.78 -2.81
CA ALA A 68 -5.90 -9.40 -1.58
C ALA A 68 -6.81 -9.11 -0.38
N PHE A 69 -7.57 -8.00 -0.38
CA PHE A 69 -8.54 -7.74 0.68
C PHE A 69 -9.60 -8.83 0.72
N TYR A 70 -10.16 -9.24 -0.43
CA TYR A 70 -11.16 -10.30 -0.51
C TYR A 70 -10.68 -11.68 0.00
N ARG A 71 -9.37 -11.88 0.18
CA ARG A 71 -8.80 -13.09 0.79
C ARG A 71 -8.93 -13.12 2.31
N ASP A 72 -9.22 -11.98 2.94
CA ASP A 72 -9.58 -11.85 4.35
C ASP A 72 -11.07 -11.51 4.48
N GLN A 73 -11.92 -12.54 4.46
CA GLN A 73 -13.39 -12.40 4.54
C GLN A 73 -13.86 -11.76 5.85
N ALA A 74 -13.06 -11.84 6.92
CA ALA A 74 -13.36 -11.20 8.20
C ALA A 74 -12.87 -9.74 8.29
N GLY A 75 -12.02 -9.32 7.34
CA GLY A 75 -11.37 -8.02 7.32
C GLY A 75 -12.35 -6.86 7.10
N ILE A 76 -12.09 -5.73 7.78
CA ILE A 76 -12.91 -4.51 7.66
C ILE A 76 -12.94 -4.00 6.22
N ALA A 77 -11.79 -4.03 5.52
CA ALA A 77 -11.71 -3.60 4.13
C ALA A 77 -12.66 -4.39 3.22
N THR A 78 -12.71 -5.72 3.37
CA THR A 78 -13.61 -6.60 2.62
C THR A 78 -15.06 -6.27 2.90
N LYS A 79 -15.43 -6.06 4.17
CA LYS A 79 -16.79 -5.67 4.54
C LYS A 79 -17.20 -4.36 3.89
N ILE A 80 -16.33 -3.34 3.95
CA ILE A 80 -16.59 -2.04 3.30
C ILE A 80 -16.80 -2.22 1.79
N LEU A 81 -15.93 -2.98 1.11
CA LEU A 81 -16.05 -3.23 -0.34
C LEU A 81 -17.40 -3.88 -0.68
N LEU A 82 -17.79 -4.93 0.05
CA LEU A 82 -19.06 -5.63 -0.16
C LEU A 82 -20.28 -4.75 0.18
N GLU A 83 -20.19 -3.93 1.24
CA GLU A 83 -21.23 -2.94 1.60
C GLU A 83 -21.42 -1.88 0.51
N GLN A 84 -20.38 -1.57 -0.26
CA GLN A 84 -20.48 -0.72 -1.46
C GLN A 84 -20.94 -1.47 -2.72
N GLY A 85 -21.26 -2.76 -2.62
CA GLY A 85 -21.64 -3.60 -3.75
C GLY A 85 -20.48 -3.98 -4.68
N LEU A 86 -19.24 -3.83 -4.20
CA LEU A 86 -18.03 -4.20 -4.95
C LEU A 86 -17.66 -5.64 -4.63
N GLU A 87 -18.12 -6.55 -5.49
CA GLU A 87 -17.74 -7.97 -5.46
C GLU A 87 -16.37 -8.19 -6.11
N GLU A 88 -15.63 -9.22 -5.68
CA GLU A 88 -14.29 -9.52 -6.20
C GLU A 88 -14.27 -9.68 -7.72
N SER A 89 -15.26 -10.38 -8.27
CA SER A 89 -15.37 -10.63 -9.72
C SER A 89 -15.63 -9.35 -10.52
N ALA A 90 -16.49 -8.47 -10.01
CA ALA A 90 -16.79 -7.17 -10.61
C ALA A 90 -15.55 -6.27 -10.57
N ALA A 91 -14.92 -6.16 -9.39
CA ALA A 91 -13.71 -5.37 -9.21
C ALA A 91 -12.57 -5.81 -10.15
N TRP A 92 -12.37 -7.12 -10.34
CA TRP A 92 -11.37 -7.60 -11.30
C TRP A 92 -11.70 -7.27 -12.75
N THR A 93 -12.98 -7.38 -13.12
CA THR A 93 -13.45 -7.07 -14.47
C THR A 93 -13.17 -5.61 -14.81
N ASP A 94 -13.50 -4.70 -13.89
CA ASP A 94 -13.29 -3.26 -14.07
C ASP A 94 -11.81 -2.89 -14.12
N VAL A 95 -10.98 -3.46 -13.24
CA VAL A 95 -9.53 -3.27 -13.25
C VAL A 95 -8.94 -3.72 -14.58
N ARG A 96 -9.32 -4.90 -15.07
CA ARG A 96 -8.82 -5.41 -16.35
C ARG A 96 -9.21 -4.46 -17.49
N ALA A 97 -10.47 -4.05 -17.55
CA ALA A 97 -10.95 -3.12 -18.57
C ALA A 97 -10.20 -1.79 -18.53
N ALA A 98 -9.92 -1.28 -17.33
CA ALA A 98 -9.12 -0.06 -17.15
C ALA A 98 -7.69 -0.25 -17.68
N LEU A 99 -7.02 -1.36 -17.33
CA LEU A 99 -5.66 -1.67 -17.78
C LEU A 99 -5.55 -1.82 -19.31
N GLU A 100 -6.54 -2.45 -19.94
CA GLU A 100 -6.64 -2.55 -21.42
C GLU A 100 -6.83 -1.19 -22.11
N GLY A 101 -7.39 -0.20 -21.41
CA GLY A 101 -7.53 1.17 -21.91
C GLY A 101 -6.20 1.92 -22.00
N PHE A 102 -5.18 1.52 -21.22
CA PHE A 102 -3.87 2.17 -21.17
C PHE A 102 -2.84 1.57 -22.15
N THR A 103 -3.16 0.46 -22.82
CA THR A 103 -2.25 -0.25 -23.73
C THR A 103 -2.47 0.08 -25.21
N LYS A 104 -3.10 1.22 -25.53
CA LYS A 104 -3.28 1.74 -26.90
C LYS A 104 -2.38 2.93 -27.20
#